data_AF-A0A7C3C2U7-F1
#
_entry.id   AF-A0A7C3C2U7-F1
#
_cell.length_a   1.000
_cell.length_b   1.000
_cell.length_c   1.000
_cell.angle_alpha   90.00
_cell.angle_beta   90.00
_cell.angle_gamma   90.00
#
_symmetry.space_group_name_H-M   'P 1'
#
loop_
_entity.id
_entity.type
_entity.pdbx_description
1 polymer ?
#
loop_
_entity_poly.entity_id
_entity_poly.type
_entity_poly.pdbx_seq_one_letter_code
_entity_poly.pdbx_strand_id
1 'polypeptide(L)'
;MKPARERLFDALARVYGERGADLAREVLALAETQEKRPGPLDRLDLGPGEGLLIAYGDQVQRKGEPGLRTLGRFLARLPANFGVHVLPLHPYSSDDGFSVVDYYAVRPELGSWEDV
;
A
#
# COMPACT_ATOMS: atom_id res chain seq x y z
N MET A 1 -20.04 -14.78 9.72
CA MET A 1 -18.86 -14.00 10.18
C MET A 1 -19.37 -12.73 10.83
N LYS A 2 -18.85 -12.31 11.99
CA LYS A 2 -19.29 -11.04 12.65
C LYS A 2 -19.10 -9.84 11.71
N PRO A 3 -19.93 -8.79 11.75
CA PRO A 3 -19.74 -7.56 10.99
C PRO A 3 -18.37 -6.90 11.24
N ALA A 4 -17.83 -6.16 10.26
CA ALA A 4 -16.51 -5.54 10.37
C ALA A 4 -16.38 -4.60 11.59
N ARG A 5 -17.43 -3.82 11.86
CA ARG A 5 -17.51 -2.96 13.04
C ARG A 5 -17.38 -3.75 14.35
N GLU A 6 -18.13 -4.84 14.49
CA GLU A 6 -18.09 -5.66 15.71
C GLU A 6 -16.71 -6.28 15.91
N ARG A 7 -16.09 -6.78 14.83
CA ARG A 7 -14.72 -7.32 14.89
C ARG A 7 -13.69 -6.27 15.32
N LEU A 8 -13.85 -5.01 14.91
CA LEU A 8 -12.95 -3.92 15.31
C LEU A 8 -13.04 -3.65 16.81
N PHE A 9 -14.25 -3.56 17.36
CA PHE A 9 -14.46 -3.37 18.80
C PHE A 9 -13.86 -4.53 19.61
N ASP A 10 -14.15 -5.78 19.21
CA ASP A 10 -13.60 -6.97 19.87
C ASP A 10 -12.05 -6.97 19.86
N ALA A 11 -11.44 -6.65 18.71
CA ALA A 11 -9.99 -6.64 18.55
C ALA A 11 -9.33 -5.55 19.42
N LEU A 12 -9.89 -4.34 19.43
CA LEU A 12 -9.33 -3.24 20.22
C LEU A 12 -9.56 -3.45 21.72
N ALA A 13 -10.71 -4.00 22.13
CA ALA A 13 -10.95 -4.36 23.53
C ALA A 13 -9.94 -5.43 24.01
N ARG A 14 -9.59 -6.39 23.16
CA ARG A 14 -8.61 -7.43 23.49
C ARG A 14 -7.20 -6.88 23.73
N VAL A 15 -6.78 -5.87 22.98
CA VAL A 15 -5.41 -5.31 23.07
C VAL A 15 -5.33 -4.17 24.08
N TYR A 16 -6.36 -3.33 24.16
CA TYR A 16 -6.34 -2.07 24.92
C TYR A 16 -7.28 -2.04 26.12
N GLY A 17 -8.00 -3.13 26.40
CA GLY A 17 -8.93 -3.24 27.54
C GLY A 17 -10.02 -2.18 27.48
N GLU A 18 -10.20 -1.45 28.58
CA GLU A 18 -11.24 -0.42 28.74
C GLU A 18 -11.18 0.69 27.68
N ARG A 19 -9.96 1.00 27.16
CA ARG A 19 -9.78 2.01 26.10
C ARG A 19 -10.23 1.53 24.72
N GLY A 20 -10.44 0.23 24.53
CA GLY A 20 -10.70 -0.35 23.22
C GLY A 20 -11.97 0.20 22.55
N ALA A 21 -13.02 0.44 23.33
CA ALA A 21 -14.27 0.98 22.80
C ALA A 21 -14.13 2.43 22.29
N ASP A 22 -13.39 3.27 23.01
CA ASP A 22 -13.16 4.66 22.63
C ASP A 22 -12.28 4.74 21.37
N LEU A 23 -11.17 3.98 21.35
CA LEU A 23 -10.30 3.85 20.17
C LEU A 23 -11.07 3.34 18.95
N ALA A 24 -11.98 2.38 19.12
CA ALA A 24 -12.80 1.88 18.02
C ALA A 24 -13.70 2.99 17.44
N ARG A 25 -14.26 3.86 18.28
CA ARG A 25 -15.06 5.00 17.83
C ARG A 25 -14.20 6.03 17.10
N GLU A 26 -13.01 6.33 17.58
CA GLU A 26 -12.07 7.25 16.93
C GLU A 26 -11.67 6.75 15.54
N VAL A 27 -11.30 5.47 15.41
CA VAL A 27 -10.96 4.84 14.12
C VAL A 27 -12.13 4.88 13.15
N LEU A 28 -13.35 4.60 13.62
CA LEU A 28 -14.55 4.66 12.77
C LEU A 28 -14.85 6.09 12.32
N ALA A 29 -14.71 7.07 13.21
CA ALA A 29 -14.89 8.48 12.86
C ALA A 29 -13.88 8.91 11.78
N LEU A 30 -12.60 8.53 11.92
CA LEU A 30 -11.59 8.78 10.89
C LEU A 30 -11.96 8.10 9.57
N ALA A 31 -12.40 6.84 9.59
CA ALA A 31 -12.80 6.13 8.38
C ALA A 31 -14.00 6.78 7.67
N GLU A 32 -14.94 7.36 8.41
CA GLU A 32 -16.10 8.09 7.86
C GLU A 32 -15.71 9.41 7.17
N THR A 33 -14.57 10.01 7.55
CA THR A 33 -14.06 11.24 6.87
C THR A 33 -13.38 10.96 5.53
N GLN A 34 -13.02 9.71 5.25
CA GLN A 34 -12.32 9.36 4.02
C GLN A 34 -13.32 9.17 2.88
N GLU A 35 -12.96 9.64 1.68
CA GLU A 35 -13.73 9.32 0.49
C GLU A 35 -13.83 7.81 0.33
N LYS A 36 -15.05 7.33 0.03
CA LYS A 36 -15.26 5.93 -0.30
C LYS A 36 -14.51 5.63 -1.59
N ARG A 37 -13.31 5.08 -1.45
CA ARG A 37 -12.59 4.45 -2.55
C ARG A 37 -13.43 3.27 -3.04
N PRO A 38 -13.36 2.92 -4.34
CA PRO A 38 -13.94 1.67 -4.81
C PRO A 38 -13.54 0.55 -3.85
N GLY A 39 -14.52 -0.32 -3.54
CA GLY A 39 -14.30 -1.48 -2.68
C GLY A 39 -13.08 -2.28 -3.15
N PRO A 40 -12.52 -3.15 -2.30
CA PRO A 40 -11.27 -3.83 -2.60
C PRO A 40 -11.27 -4.30 -4.05
N LEU A 41 -10.23 -3.89 -4.80
CA LEU A 41 -9.87 -4.56 -6.05
C LEU A 41 -9.97 -6.05 -5.75
N ASP A 42 -10.68 -6.79 -6.62
CA ASP A 42 -10.91 -8.22 -6.43
C ASP A 42 -9.63 -8.85 -5.89
N ARG A 43 -9.79 -9.52 -4.74
CA ARG A 43 -8.70 -10.17 -4.01
C ARG A 43 -7.78 -10.80 -5.03
N LEU A 44 -6.50 -10.39 -5.08
CA LEU A 44 -5.53 -10.84 -6.10
C LEU A 44 -5.63 -12.36 -6.25
N ASP A 45 -6.39 -12.81 -7.25
CA ASP A 45 -6.73 -14.21 -7.41
C ASP A 45 -5.59 -14.81 -8.20
N LEU A 46 -4.55 -15.24 -7.49
CA LEU A 46 -3.35 -15.85 -8.09
C LEU A 46 -3.65 -17.26 -8.59
N GLY A 47 -4.63 -17.36 -9.49
CA GLY A 47 -5.02 -18.58 -10.15
C GLY A 47 -3.95 -19.05 -11.14
N PRO A 48 -4.17 -20.24 -11.75
CA PRO A 48 -3.27 -20.74 -12.78
C PRO A 48 -3.12 -19.73 -13.93
N GLY A 49 -1.89 -19.29 -14.16
CA GLY A 49 -1.57 -18.31 -15.19
C GLY A 49 -1.39 -16.89 -14.67
N GLU A 50 -1.77 -16.57 -13.43
CA GLU A 50 -1.52 -15.25 -12.83
C GLU A 50 -0.11 -15.19 -12.21
N GLY A 51 0.53 -14.02 -12.28
CA GLY A 51 1.86 -13.76 -11.76
C GLY A 51 1.87 -12.66 -10.70
N LEU A 52 2.82 -12.74 -9.77
CA LEU A 52 3.14 -11.64 -8.85
C LEU A 52 4.60 -11.25 -9.02
N LEU A 53 4.84 -9.99 -9.37
CA LEU A 53 6.17 -9.39 -9.41
C LEU A 53 6.39 -8.56 -8.17
N ILE A 54 7.50 -8.81 -7.48
CA ILE A 54 7.97 -7.98 -6.37
C ILE A 54 9.18 -7.20 -6.89
N ALA A 55 9.13 -5.86 -6.81
CA ALA A 55 10.21 -5.04 -7.33
C ALA A 55 10.40 -3.75 -6.52
N TYR A 56 11.64 -3.28 -6.44
CA TYR A 56 11.90 -1.90 -6.00
C TYR A 56 11.50 -0.91 -7.10
N GLY A 57 11.03 0.27 -6.69
CA GLY A 57 10.62 1.34 -7.60
C GLY A 57 11.74 1.83 -8.55
N ASP A 58 12.99 1.59 -8.18
CA ASP A 58 14.21 1.93 -8.93
C ASP A 58 14.96 0.69 -9.46
N GLN A 59 14.31 -0.48 -9.50
CA GLN A 59 14.93 -1.71 -10.01
C GLN A 59 15.22 -1.66 -11.52
N VAL A 60 14.44 -0.85 -12.26
CA VAL A 60 14.69 -0.53 -13.68
C VAL A 60 14.94 0.96 -13.78
N GLN A 61 16.11 1.34 -14.28
CA GLN A 61 16.55 2.75 -14.29
C GLN A 61 16.84 3.25 -15.69
N ARG A 62 16.58 4.54 -15.90
CA ARG A 62 17.01 5.30 -17.06
C ARG A 62 17.54 6.64 -16.58
N LYS A 63 18.72 7.03 -17.06
CA LYS A 63 19.37 8.27 -16.65
C LYS A 63 18.45 9.48 -16.90
N GLY A 64 18.23 10.28 -15.86
CA GLY A 64 17.44 11.51 -15.91
C GLY A 64 15.92 11.31 -15.80
N GLU A 65 15.46 10.12 -15.40
CA GLU A 65 14.05 9.81 -15.28
C GLU A 65 13.70 9.22 -13.91
N PRO A 66 12.54 9.57 -13.31
CA PRO A 66 12.07 8.95 -12.08
C PRO A 66 11.95 7.42 -12.19
N GLY A 67 12.30 6.72 -11.11
CA GLY A 67 12.28 5.26 -11.03
C GLY A 67 10.93 4.66 -11.42
N LEU A 68 9.83 5.17 -10.84
CA LEU A 68 8.49 4.61 -11.05
C LEU A 68 8.02 4.74 -12.50
N ARG A 69 8.35 5.83 -13.20
CA ARG A 69 8.05 5.97 -14.63
C ARG A 69 8.79 4.96 -15.48
N THR A 70 10.06 4.72 -15.14
CA THR A 70 10.89 3.75 -15.86
C THR A 70 10.39 2.33 -15.62
N LEU A 71 10.09 2.00 -14.36
CA LEU A 71 9.49 0.74 -13.97
C LEU A 71 8.14 0.53 -14.65
N GLY A 72 7.23 1.52 -14.60
CA GLY A 72 5.91 1.45 -15.23
C GLY A 72 5.98 1.15 -16.73
N ARG A 73 6.92 1.76 -17.46
CA ARG A 73 7.14 1.42 -18.88
C ARG A 73 7.69 0.01 -19.11
N PHE A 74 8.50 -0.51 -18.19
CA PHE A 74 8.95 -1.89 -18.25
C PHE A 74 7.78 -2.85 -18.00
N LEU A 75 6.97 -2.57 -16.98
CA LEU A 75 5.79 -3.36 -16.61
C LEU A 75 4.74 -3.39 -17.72
N ALA A 76 4.59 -2.30 -18.48
CA ALA A 76 3.70 -2.25 -19.65
C ALA A 76 4.08 -3.24 -20.77
N ARG A 77 5.25 -3.88 -20.69
CA ARG A 77 5.67 -4.96 -21.61
C ARG A 77 5.31 -6.35 -21.11
N LEU A 78 4.92 -6.46 -19.84
CA LEU A 78 4.49 -7.72 -19.24
C LEU A 78 3.03 -8.00 -19.64
N PRO A 79 2.64 -9.29 -19.69
CA PRO A 79 1.24 -9.68 -19.76
C PRO A 79 0.40 -9.04 -18.63
N ALA A 80 -0.89 -8.76 -18.90
CA ALA A 80 -1.76 -8.01 -17.98
C ALA A 80 -2.18 -8.78 -16.70
N ASN A 81 -1.90 -10.08 -16.65
CA ASN A 81 -2.15 -11.00 -15.54
C ASN A 81 -1.03 -11.00 -14.49
N PHE A 82 -0.27 -9.90 -14.38
CA PHE A 82 0.73 -9.72 -13.33
C PHE A 82 0.26 -8.68 -12.33
N GLY A 83 0.09 -9.10 -11.08
CA GLY A 83 0.11 -8.19 -9.94
C GLY A 83 1.52 -7.68 -9.70
N VAL A 84 1.65 -6.43 -9.22
CA VAL A 84 2.95 -5.85 -8.87
C VAL A 84 2.91 -5.35 -7.43
N HIS A 85 3.82 -5.88 -6.62
CA HIS A 85 4.12 -5.36 -5.29
C HIS A 85 5.37 -4.49 -5.39
N VAL A 86 5.16 -3.17 -5.35
CA VAL A 86 6.25 -2.20 -5.28
C VAL A 86 6.76 -2.16 -3.85
N LEU A 87 8.02 -2.54 -3.66
CA LEU A 87 8.74 -2.45 -2.39
C LEU A 87 8.87 -0.99 -1.94
N PRO A 88 9.19 -0.72 -0.66
CA PRO A 88 8.94 0.58 -0.05
C PRO A 88 9.44 1.78 -0.88
N LEU A 89 8.51 2.69 -1.15
CA LEU A 89 8.71 3.87 -2.01
C LEU A 89 8.76 5.19 -1.25
N HIS A 90 8.61 5.15 0.08
CA HIS A 90 8.66 6.31 0.96
C HIS A 90 10.09 6.71 1.30
N PRO A 91 10.35 7.98 1.65
CA PRO A 91 11.62 8.39 2.25
C PRO A 91 11.92 7.53 3.49
N TYR A 92 13.16 7.08 3.62
CA TYR A 92 13.58 6.17 4.68
C TYR A 92 14.97 6.53 5.22
N SER A 93 15.27 6.09 6.44
CA SER A 93 16.56 6.31 7.10
C SER A 93 17.50 5.10 7.04
N SER A 94 16.96 3.88 6.96
CA SER A 94 17.69 2.61 6.92
C SER A 94 16.82 1.45 6.43
N ASP A 95 17.37 0.23 6.44
CA ASP A 95 16.67 -1.02 6.14
C ASP A 95 16.00 -1.01 4.76
N ASP A 96 16.71 -0.53 3.73
CA ASP A 96 16.30 -0.55 2.32
C ASP A 96 14.85 -0.11 2.06
N GLY A 97 14.38 0.93 2.76
CA GLY A 97 13.03 1.47 2.61
C GLY A 97 12.05 1.13 3.74
N PHE A 98 12.38 0.18 4.62
CA PHE A 98 11.47 -0.26 5.69
C PHE A 98 11.52 0.62 6.94
N SER A 99 12.52 1.49 7.08
CA SER A 99 12.58 2.52 8.13
C SER A 99 12.02 3.86 7.64
N VAL A 100 10.69 3.94 7.43
CA VAL A 100 10.00 5.10 6.84
C VAL A 100 10.12 6.35 7.72
N VAL A 101 10.46 7.48 7.08
CA VAL A 101 10.54 8.81 7.70
C VAL A 101 9.26 9.60 7.50
N ASP A 102 8.63 9.50 6.33
CA ASP A 102 7.40 10.21 5.99
C ASP A 102 6.47 9.36 5.12
N TYR A 103 5.31 9.00 5.67
CA TYR A 103 4.29 8.20 4.98
C TYR A 103 3.47 9.01 3.95
N TYR A 104 3.56 10.33 3.97
CA TYR A 104 2.82 11.21 3.05
C TYR A 104 3.64 11.60 1.81
N ALA A 105 4.90 11.17 1.73
CA ALA A 105 5.79 11.46 0.62
C ALA A 105 6.21 10.20 -0.14
N VAL A 106 6.46 10.37 -1.43
CA VAL A 106 7.21 9.43 -2.28
C VAL A 106 8.66 9.88 -2.31
N ARG A 107 9.62 8.94 -2.34
CA ARG A 107 11.05 9.25 -2.53
C ARG A 107 11.25 10.09 -3.78
N PRO A 108 11.97 11.24 -3.70
CA PRO A 108 12.15 12.12 -4.85
C PRO A 108 12.79 11.44 -6.06
N GLU A 109 13.66 10.45 -5.87
CA GLU A 109 14.30 9.71 -6.96
C GLU A 109 13.31 8.77 -7.70
N LEU A 110 12.24 8.38 -7.01
CA LEU A 110 11.18 7.53 -7.56
C LEU A 110 10.11 8.33 -8.27
N GLY A 111 9.87 9.58 -7.85
CA GLY A 111 8.89 10.49 -8.43
C GLY A 111 7.94 11.06 -7.38
N SER A 112 6.65 11.04 -7.70
CA SER A 112 5.55 11.62 -6.93
C SER A 112 4.39 10.63 -6.80
N TRP A 113 3.34 11.01 -6.07
CA TRP A 113 2.14 10.17 -5.95
C TRP A 113 1.42 9.99 -7.29
N GLU A 114 1.56 10.94 -8.21
CA GLU A 114 1.05 10.86 -9.58
C GLU A 114 1.78 9.81 -10.44
N ASP A 115 2.95 9.34 -10.00
CA ASP A 115 3.73 8.31 -10.68
C ASP A 115 3.48 6.89 -10.12
N VAL A 116 2.69 6.77 -9.04
CA VAL A 116 2.26 5.49 -8.42
C VAL A 116 0.94 5.04 -9.02
#